data_AF-A0A449A201-F1
#
_entry.id   AF-A0A449A201-F1
#
_cell.length_a   1.000
_cell.length_b   1.000
_cell.length_c   1.000
_cell.angle_alpha   90.00
_cell.angle_beta   90.00
_cell.angle_gamma   90.00
#
_symmetry.space_group_name_H-M   'P 1'
#
loop_
_entity.id
_entity.type
_entity.pdbx_description
1 polymer ?
#
loop_
_entity_poly.entity_id
_entity_poly.type
_entity_poly.pdbx_seq_one_letter_code
_entity_poly.pdbx_strand_id
1 'polypeptide(L)'
;MTQQNKDRIFTILKKIKRKRNRSRFLFISMSLFSIIISASSIILNLYAIRYNVLPAQTMSLFVAIAVISSVITFLVTIQSFFNITESKNKIEQIVEKTTELKNKIEESKEVNETLVNELLDTYV
;
A
#
# COMPACT_ATOMS: atom_id res chain seq x y z
N MET A 1 -28.53 23.74 -2.30
CA MET A 1 -28.16 22.41 -2.85
C MET A 1 -29.40 21.57 -3.10
N THR A 2 -29.69 21.23 -4.36
CA THR A 2 -30.80 20.34 -4.74
C THR A 2 -30.52 18.88 -4.34
N GLN A 3 -31.56 18.16 -3.93
CA GLN A 3 -31.49 16.77 -3.44
C GLN A 3 -30.80 15.83 -4.46
N GLN A 4 -31.01 16.09 -5.76
CA GLN A 4 -30.40 15.37 -6.88
C GLN A 4 -28.87 15.50 -6.95
N ASN A 5 -28.29 16.63 -6.54
CA ASN A 5 -26.82 16.81 -6.51
C ASN A 5 -26.19 16.01 -5.37
N LYS A 6 -26.86 15.89 -4.22
CA LYS A 6 -26.38 15.10 -3.08
C LYS A 6 -26.31 13.60 -3.42
N ASP A 7 -27.32 13.08 -4.12
CA ASP A 7 -27.38 11.65 -4.50
C ASP A 7 -26.31 11.26 -5.53
N ARG A 8 -26.00 12.15 -6.48
CA ARG A 8 -24.91 11.96 -7.45
C ARG A 8 -23.54 11.97 -6.79
N ILE A 9 -23.30 12.90 -5.86
CA ILE A 9 -22.05 12.96 -5.10
C ILE A 9 -21.87 11.70 -4.25
N PHE A 10 -22.94 11.24 -3.58
CA PHE A 10 -22.91 10.04 -2.74
C PHE A 10 -22.59 8.75 -3.53
N THR A 11 -23.16 8.61 -4.73
CA THR A 11 -22.89 7.45 -5.59
C THR A 11 -21.47 7.44 -6.15
N ILE A 12 -20.93 8.60 -6.53
CA ILE A 12 -19.53 8.76 -6.97
C ILE A 12 -18.57 8.42 -5.82
N LEU A 13 -18.79 9.00 -4.63
CA LEU A 13 -18.01 8.73 -3.42
C LEU A 13 -17.99 7.24 -3.07
N LYS A 14 -19.15 6.57 -3.13
CA LYS A 14 -19.25 5.13 -2.88
C LYS A 14 -18.45 4.31 -3.88
N LYS A 15 -18.44 4.71 -5.15
CA LYS A 15 -17.67 4.04 -6.22
C LYS A 15 -16.17 4.23 -6.03
N ILE A 16 -15.72 5.45 -5.69
CA ILE A 16 -14.32 5.77 -5.40
C ILE A 16 -13.83 5.00 -4.16
N LYS A 17 -14.58 5.03 -3.05
CA LYS A 17 -14.25 4.32 -1.81
C LYS A 17 -14.11 2.81 -2.04
N ARG A 18 -15.02 2.22 -2.82
CA ARG A 18 -14.97 0.79 -3.16
C ARG A 18 -13.75 0.45 -4.03
N LYS A 19 -13.42 1.27 -5.03
CA LYS A 19 -12.23 1.09 -5.88
C LYS A 19 -10.94 1.19 -5.04
N ARG A 20 -10.86 2.20 -4.17
CA ARG A 20 -9.73 2.43 -3.26
C ARG A 20 -9.53 1.26 -2.29
N ASN A 21 -10.60 0.78 -1.63
CA ASN A 21 -10.50 -0.36 -0.72
C ASN A 21 -10.06 -1.63 -1.45
N ARG A 22 -10.59 -1.89 -2.66
CA ARG A 22 -10.19 -3.07 -3.44
C ARG A 22 -8.72 -3.01 -3.86
N SER A 23 -8.25 -1.85 -4.28
CA SER A 23 -6.83 -1.63 -4.65
C SER A 23 -5.91 -1.77 -3.44
N ARG A 24 -6.23 -1.15 -2.29
CA ARG A 24 -5.48 -1.32 -1.05
C ARG A 24 -5.43 -2.78 -0.61
N PHE A 25 -6.57 -3.47 -0.63
CA PHE A 25 -6.64 -4.88 -0.26
C PHE A 25 -5.75 -5.73 -1.16
N LEU A 26 -5.85 -5.60 -2.49
CA LEU A 26 -4.99 -6.30 -3.44
C LEU A 26 -3.51 -6.01 -3.21
N PHE A 27 -3.15 -4.76 -2.96
CA PHE A 27 -1.77 -4.36 -2.71
C PHE A 27 -1.22 -4.99 -1.44
N ILE A 28 -1.98 -4.96 -0.33
CA ILE A 28 -1.58 -5.56 0.94
C ILE A 28 -1.48 -7.08 0.80
N SER A 29 -2.45 -7.73 0.16
CA SER A 29 -2.42 -9.17 -0.09
C SER A 29 -1.21 -9.58 -0.94
N MET A 30 -0.93 -8.86 -2.03
CA MET A 30 0.24 -9.14 -2.88
C MET A 30 1.56 -8.92 -2.13
N SER A 31 1.63 -7.88 -1.30
CA SER A 31 2.81 -7.63 -0.46
C SER A 31 3.03 -8.78 0.53
N LEU A 32 1.96 -9.27 1.17
CA LEU A 32 2.03 -10.41 2.08
C LEU A 32 2.44 -11.70 1.36
N PHE A 33 1.88 -11.96 0.17
CA PHE A 33 2.29 -13.10 -0.68
C PHE A 33 3.76 -13.00 -1.08
N SER A 34 4.26 -11.82 -1.42
CA SER A 34 5.68 -11.61 -1.76
C SER A 34 6.60 -11.96 -0.59
N ILE A 35 6.23 -11.60 0.64
CA ILE A 35 6.98 -11.98 1.86
C ILE A 35 7.00 -13.51 2.02
N ILE A 36 5.84 -14.17 1.86
CA ILE A 36 5.73 -15.64 1.98
C ILE A 36 6.57 -16.35 0.91
N ILE A 37 6.53 -15.88 -0.35
CA ILE A 37 7.32 -16.45 -1.45
C ILE A 37 8.82 -16.27 -1.19
N SER A 38 9.22 -15.10 -0.70
CA SER A 38 10.63 -14.80 -0.38
C SER A 38 11.14 -15.71 0.74
N ALA A 39 10.38 -15.86 1.83
CA ALA A 39 10.71 -16.76 2.93
C ALA A 39 10.76 -18.23 2.47
N SER A 40 9.78 -18.66 1.67
CA SER A 40 9.73 -20.01 1.10
C SER A 40 10.93 -20.29 0.20
N SER A 41 11.34 -19.32 -0.63
CA SER A 41 12.50 -19.46 -1.51
C SER A 41 13.79 -19.66 -0.71
N ILE A 42 13.96 -18.95 0.41
CA ILE A 42 15.11 -19.15 1.30
C ILE A 42 15.10 -20.57 1.89
N ILE A 43 13.95 -21.04 2.36
CA ILE A 43 13.78 -22.39 2.92
C ILE A 43 14.08 -23.46 1.85
N LEU A 44 13.53 -23.31 0.64
CA LEU A 44 13.77 -24.22 -0.48
C LEU A 44 15.24 -24.24 -0.90
N ASN A 45 15.92 -23.09 -0.92
CA ASN A 45 17.35 -23.02 -1.22
C ASN A 45 18.18 -23.74 -0.14
N LEU A 46 17.88 -23.52 1.14
CA LEU A 46 18.54 -24.23 2.25
C LEU A 46 18.29 -25.74 2.20
N TYR A 47 17.06 -26.15 1.86
CA TYR A 47 16.71 -27.55 1.68
C TYR A 47 17.48 -28.18 0.52
N ALA A 48 17.57 -27.48 -0.63
CA ALA A 48 18.34 -27.91 -1.79
C ALA A 48 19.83 -28.06 -1.48
N ILE A 49 20.40 -27.19 -0.64
CA ILE A 49 21.77 -27.32 -0.16
C ILE A 49 21.93 -28.56 0.73
N ARG A 50 21.01 -28.77 1.69
CA ARG A 50 21.10 -29.85 2.68
C ARG A 50 20.97 -31.24 2.09
N TYR A 51 20.05 -31.43 1.15
CA TYR A 51 19.75 -32.73 0.55
C TYR A 51 20.32 -32.88 -0.86
N ASN A 52 21.35 -32.11 -1.19
CA ASN A 52 21.99 -32.18 -2.49
C ASN A 52 22.71 -33.52 -2.67
N VAL A 53 22.31 -34.28 -3.69
CA VAL A 53 22.95 -35.55 -4.09
C VAL A 53 24.29 -35.35 -4.82
N LEU A 54 24.54 -34.15 -5.37
CA LEU A 54 25.79 -33.78 -6.07
C LEU A 54 26.38 -32.48 -5.49
N PRO A 55 26.78 -32.47 -4.20
CA PRO A 55 27.21 -31.25 -3.51
C PRO A 55 28.46 -30.62 -4.14
N ALA A 56 29.37 -31.44 -4.70
CA ALA A 56 30.61 -30.95 -5.30
C ALA A 56 30.43 -30.03 -6.52
N GLN A 57 29.29 -30.12 -7.23
CA GLN A 57 29.09 -29.40 -8.49
C GLN A 57 28.06 -28.26 -8.39
N THR A 58 27.04 -28.39 -7.54
CA THR A 58 25.89 -27.47 -7.54
C THR A 58 25.70 -26.72 -6.21
N MET A 59 26.40 -27.10 -5.14
CA MET A 59 26.27 -26.46 -3.83
C MET A 59 26.69 -24.99 -3.85
N SER A 60 27.79 -24.65 -4.55
CA SER A 60 28.24 -23.27 -4.70
C SER A 60 27.19 -22.38 -5.38
N LEU A 61 26.48 -22.93 -6.36
CA LEU A 61 25.45 -22.23 -7.11
C LEU A 61 24.19 -22.01 -6.25
N PHE A 62 23.76 -23.02 -5.48
CA PHE A 62 22.64 -22.84 -4.53
C PHE A 62 22.95 -21.86 -3.41
N VAL A 63 24.19 -21.87 -2.89
CA VAL A 63 24.64 -20.88 -1.90
C VAL A 63 24.62 -19.48 -2.49
N ALA A 64 25.13 -19.30 -3.72
CA ALA A 64 25.10 -18.00 -4.40
C ALA A 64 23.66 -17.48 -4.59
N ILE A 65 22.73 -18.34 -5.03
CA ILE A 65 21.30 -17.99 -5.15
C ILE A 65 20.72 -17.60 -3.79
N ALA A 66 21.00 -18.37 -2.73
CA ALA A 66 20.49 -18.07 -1.39
C ALA A 66 20.96 -16.70 -0.88
N VAL A 67 22.24 -16.37 -1.08
CA VAL A 67 22.81 -15.07 -0.72
C VAL A 67 22.17 -13.94 -1.53
N ILE A 68 22.05 -14.10 -2.85
CA ILE A 68 21.42 -13.10 -3.73
C ILE A 68 19.95 -12.89 -3.33
N SER A 69 19.19 -13.96 -3.11
CA SER A 69 17.79 -13.87 -2.65
C SER A 69 17.67 -13.18 -1.31
N SER A 70 18.59 -13.41 -0.36
CA SER A 70 18.60 -12.72 0.92
C SER A 70 18.81 -11.21 0.77
N VAL A 71 19.77 -10.80 -0.07
CA VAL A 71 20.03 -9.37 -0.35
C VAL A 71 18.84 -8.71 -1.04
N ILE A 72 18.22 -9.36 -2.04
CA ILE A 72 17.02 -8.85 -2.70
C ILE A 72 15.87 -8.68 -1.69
N THR A 73 15.65 -9.68 -0.84
CA THR A 73 14.59 -9.64 0.19
C THR A 73 14.81 -8.48 1.15
N PHE A 74 16.06 -8.22 1.54
CA PHE A 74 16.41 -7.09 2.38
C PHE A 74 16.09 -5.75 1.72
N LEU A 75 16.46 -5.57 0.45
CA LEU A 75 16.17 -4.35 -0.32
C LEU A 75 14.66 -4.13 -0.50
N VAL A 76 13.90 -5.19 -0.80
CA VAL A 76 12.43 -5.13 -0.89
C VAL A 76 11.83 -4.70 0.44
N THR A 77 12.36 -5.20 1.56
CA THR A 77 11.88 -4.82 2.90
C THR A 77 12.12 -3.34 3.19
N ILE A 78 13.30 -2.80 2.84
CA ILE A 78 13.59 -1.36 2.97
C ILE A 78 12.63 -0.54 2.09
N GLN A 79 12.42 -0.95 0.84
CA GLN A 79 11.50 -0.27 -0.07
C GLN A 79 10.07 -0.27 0.48
N SER A 80 9.59 -1.40 1.02
CA SER A 80 8.30 -1.48 1.68
C SER A 80 8.22 -0.54 2.89
N PHE A 81 9.27 -0.41 3.68
CA PHE A 81 9.32 0.49 4.83
C PHE A 81 9.21 1.97 4.42
N PHE A 82 9.90 2.38 3.35
CA PHE A 82 9.78 3.73 2.80
C PHE A 82 8.38 3.98 2.23
N ASN A 83 7.80 3.04 1.50
CA ASN A 83 6.43 3.15 0.97
C ASN A 83 5.38 3.28 2.08
N ILE A 84 5.55 2.56 3.20
CA ILE A 84 4.67 2.67 4.37
C ILE A 84 4.82 4.06 5.00
N THR A 85 6.06 4.55 5.16
CA THR A 85 6.32 5.89 5.70
C THR A 85 5.71 6.98 4.83
N GLU A 86 5.88 6.91 3.51
CA GLU A 86 5.26 7.85 2.57
C GLU A 86 3.72 7.78 2.63
N SER A 87 3.16 6.57 2.71
CA SER A 87 1.72 6.37 2.85
C SER A 87 1.18 6.95 4.16
N LYS A 88 1.94 6.84 5.26
CA LYS A 88 1.60 7.44 6.56
C LYS A 88 1.59 8.97 6.45
N ASN A 89 2.64 9.56 5.88
CA ASN A 89 2.75 11.00 5.71
C ASN A 89 1.61 11.57 4.84
N LYS A 90 1.23 10.87 3.77
CA LYS A 90 0.06 11.26 2.94
C LYS A 90 -1.24 11.22 3.74
N ILE A 91 -1.43 10.23 4.61
CA ILE A 91 -2.63 10.16 5.47
C ILE A 91 -2.63 11.32 6.46
N GLU A 92 -1.48 11.64 7.05
CA GLU A 92 -1.33 12.74 8.01
C GLU A 92 -1.67 14.09 7.35
N GLN A 93 -1.15 14.35 6.14
CA GLN A 93 -1.50 15.53 5.34
C GLN A 93 -3.00 15.61 5.01
N ILE A 94 -3.63 14.47 4.69
CA ILE A 94 -5.08 14.42 4.44
C ILE A 94 -5.86 14.75 5.71
N VAL A 95 -5.45 14.22 6.87
CA VAL A 95 -6.09 14.51 8.15
C VAL A 95 -5.96 15.99 8.50
N GLU A 96 -4.77 16.57 8.31
CA GLU A 96 -4.50 17.98 8.58
C GLU A 96 -5.36 18.88 7.69
N LYS A 97 -5.35 18.67 6.37
CA LYS A 97 -6.22 19.41 5.42
C LYS A 97 -7.70 19.25 5.73
N THR A 98 -8.15 18.05 6.09
CA THR A 98 -9.55 17.81 6.47
C THR A 98 -9.93 18.57 7.75
N THR A 99 -8.99 18.68 8.69
CA THR A 99 -9.19 19.42 9.94
C THR A 99 -9.25 20.92 9.70
N GLU A 100 -8.37 21.46 8.85
CA GLU A 100 -8.44 22.86 8.41
C GLU A 100 -9.76 23.18 7.70
N LEU A 101 -10.19 22.29 6.80
CA LEU A 101 -11.48 22.40 6.11
C LEU A 101 -12.67 22.36 7.08
N LYS A 102 -12.64 21.48 8.08
CA LYS A 102 -13.65 21.43 9.14
C LYS A 102 -13.73 22.75 9.92
N ASN A 103 -12.59 23.28 10.34
CA ASN A 103 -12.54 24.54 11.10
C ASN A 103 -13.06 25.72 10.27
N LYS A 104 -12.70 25.78 8.98
CA LYS A 104 -13.22 26.81 8.04
C LYS A 104 -14.74 26.72 7.86
N ILE A 105 -15.31 25.51 7.83
CA ILE A 105 -16.76 25.30 7.75
C ILE A 105 -17.47 25.70 9.05
N GLU A 106 -16.86 25.41 10.21
CA GLU A 106 -17.39 25.82 11.52
C GLU A 106 -17.36 27.35 11.71
N GLU A 107 -16.36 28.03 11.17
CA GLU A 107 -16.26 29.50 11.16
C GLU A 107 -17.19 30.17 10.12
N SER A 108 -17.36 29.59 8.93
CA SER A 108 -18.13 30.23 7.83
C SER A 108 -19.63 29.98 7.87
N LYS A 109 -20.12 28.97 8.63
CA LYS A 109 -21.54 28.55 8.72
C LYS A 109 -22.25 28.27 7.38
N GLU A 110 -21.57 28.29 6.24
CA GLU A 110 -22.12 27.94 4.93
C GLU A 110 -21.24 26.90 4.24
N VAL A 111 -21.84 25.73 3.98
CA VAL A 111 -21.24 24.67 3.18
C VAL A 111 -21.39 25.04 1.70
N ASN A 112 -20.32 25.57 1.10
CA ASN A 112 -20.28 25.93 -0.31
C ASN A 112 -19.83 24.75 -1.21
N GLU A 113 -20.31 24.67 -2.46
CA GLU A 113 -19.98 23.58 -3.40
C GLU A 113 -18.46 23.47 -3.69
N THR A 114 -17.73 24.58 -3.57
CA THR A 114 -16.27 24.64 -3.68
C THR A 114 -15.55 23.85 -2.58
N LEU A 115 -16.03 23.93 -1.32
CA LEU A 115 -15.46 23.18 -0.19
C LEU A 115 -15.68 21.68 -0.33
N VAL A 116 -16.81 21.28 -0.94
CA VAL A 116 -17.13 19.87 -1.22
C VAL A 116 -16.21 19.32 -2.32
N ASN A 117 -15.88 20.13 -3.33
CA ASN A 117 -14.93 19.75 -4.36
C ASN A 117 -13.49 19.69 -3.83
N GLU A 118 -13.06 20.60 -2.96
CA GLU A 118 -11.75 20.52 -2.29
C GLU A 118 -11.60 19.27 -1.40
N LEU A 119 -12.67 18.89 -0.68
CA LEU A 119 -12.68 17.64 0.08
C LEU A 119 -12.56 16.43 -0.84
N LEU A 120 -13.27 16.43 -1.97
CA LEU A 120 -13.19 15.34 -2.95
C LEU A 120 -11.77 15.20 -3.52
N ASP A 121 -11.13 16.30 -3.88
CA ASP A 121 -9.74 16.31 -4.37
C ASP A 121 -8.73 15.88 -3.30
N THR A 122 -9.01 16.10 -2.02
CA THR A 122 -8.14 15.65 -0.92
C THR A 122 -8.17 14.13 -0.72
N TYR A 123 -9.24 13.45 -1.16
CA TYR A 123 -9.39 11.99 -1.03
C TYR A 123 -9.10 11.18 -2.29
N VAL A 124 -9.02 11.83 -3.46
CA VAL A 124 -8.65 11.26 -4.77
C VAL A 124 -7.13 11.17 -4.88
#